data_AF-A0A5M3MFU2-F1
#
_entry.id   AF-A0A5M3MFU2-F1
#
_cell.length_a   1.000
_cell.length_b   1.000
_cell.length_c   1.000
_cell.angle_alpha   90.00
_cell.angle_beta   90.00
_cell.angle_gamma   90.00
#
_symmetry.space_group_name_H-M   'P 1'
#
loop_
_entity.id
_entity.type
_entity.pdbx_description
1 polymer ?
#
loop_
_entity_poly.entity_id
_entity_poly.type
_entity_poly.pdbx_seq_one_letter_code
_entity_poly.pdbx_strand_id
1 'polypeptide(L)' 'PQVDQAFRNIVLLNRDLLTFYELSLGVSSGDFGRLELFLGTLTEGFAGAQRHNYVTEMLHLIHNLKKVWTPQFAY' A
#
# COMPACT_ATOMS: atom_id res chain seq x y z
N PRO A 1 -19.85 4.60 28.55
CA PRO A 1 -18.55 3.89 28.67
C PRO A 1 -17.42 4.77 28.14
N GLN A 2 -16.36 4.98 28.92
CA GLN A 2 -15.18 5.71 28.46
C GLN A 2 -14.45 4.84 27.44
N VAL A 3 -14.28 5.35 26.22
CA VAL A 3 -13.60 4.62 25.15
C VAL A 3 -12.11 4.59 25.50
N ASP A 4 -11.54 3.38 25.62
CA ASP A 4 -10.09 3.21 25.73
C ASP A 4 -9.44 3.58 24.38
N GLN A 5 -8.95 4.81 24.30
CA GLN A 5 -8.35 5.36 23.10
C GLN A 5 -7.03 4.67 22.75
N ALA A 6 -6.27 4.19 23.75
CA ALA A 6 -5.02 3.49 23.52
C ALA A 6 -5.28 2.14 22.85
N PHE A 7 -6.24 1.38 23.37
CA PHE A 7 -6.68 0.13 22.75
C PHE A 7 -7.15 0.36 21.31
N ARG A 8 -8.01 1.36 21.08
CA ARG A 8 -8.50 1.68 19.73
C ARG A 8 -7.37 2.02 18.76
N ASN A 9 -6.40 2.83 19.20
CA ASN A 9 -5.26 3.21 18.36
C ASN A 9 -4.36 2.01 18.05
N ILE A 10 -4.15 1.09 19.00
CA ILE A 10 -3.36 -0.12 18.77
C ILE A 10 -4.05 -1.05 17.75
N VAL A 11 -5.38 -1.18 17.79
CA VAL A 11 -6.13 -1.96 16.80
C VAL A 11 -5.95 -1.37 15.40
N LEU A 12 -6.05 -0.05 15.26
CA LEU A 12 -5.83 0.64 13.97
C LEU A 12 -4.38 0.48 13.49
N LEU A 13 -3.41 0.65 14.38
CA LEU A 13 -2.00 0.45 14.06
C LEU A 13 -1.72 -0.98 13.57
N ASN A 14 -2.22 -1.99 14.27
CA ASN A 14 -2.03 -3.39 13.86
C ASN A 14 -2.66 -3.68 12.51
N ARG A 15 -3.86 -3.15 12.25
CA ARG A 15 -4.50 -3.25 10.93
C ARG A 15 -3.59 -2.67 9.84
N ASP A 16 -3.03 -1.49 10.04
CA ASP A 16 -2.19 -0.82 9.05
C ASP A 16 -0.85 -1.53 8.86
N LEU A 17 -0.26 -2.05 9.95
CA LEU A 17 0.97 -2.85 9.89
C LEU A 17 0.80 -4.16 9.11
N LEU A 18 -0.38 -4.77 9.12
CA LEU A 18 -0.64 -5.96 8.30
C LEU A 18 -0.53 -5.65 6.80
N THR A 19 -0.91 -4.46 6.34
CA THR A 19 -0.70 -4.04 4.94
C THR A 19 0.78 -3.97 4.58
N PHE A 20 1.63 -3.48 5.50
CA PHE A 20 3.09 -3.47 5.28
C PHE A 20 3.71 -4.86 5.34
N TYR A 21 3.18 -5.75 6.20
CA TYR A 21 3.60 -7.15 6.24
C TYR A 21 3.30 -7.88 4.92
N GLU A 22 2.10 -7.69 4.38
CA GLU A 22 1.69 -8.22 3.07
C GLU A 22 2.57 -7.71 1.92
N LEU A 23 2.90 -6.41 1.93
CA LEU A 23 3.86 -5.83 1.00
C LEU A 23 5.23 -6.53 1.10
N SER A 24 5.75 -6.69 2.32
CA SER A 24 7.06 -7.34 2.55
C SER A 24 7.06 -8.79 2.04
N LEU A 25 5.97 -9.53 2.26
CA LEU A 25 5.84 -10.90 1.77
C LEU A 25 5.76 -10.94 0.25
N GLY A 26 4.93 -10.10 -0.38
CA GLY A 26 4.79 -10.04 -1.84
C GLY A 26 6.10 -9.69 -2.54
N VAL A 27 6.88 -8.75 -1.99
CA VAL A 27 8.22 -8.42 -2.50
C VAL A 27 9.15 -9.62 -2.37
N SER A 28 9.16 -10.28 -1.21
CA SER A 28 10.07 -11.41 -0.94
C SER A 28 9.74 -12.63 -1.79
N SER A 29 8.46 -12.88 -2.07
CA SER A 29 8.01 -14.01 -2.89
C SER A 29 8.02 -13.71 -4.39
N GLY A 30 8.27 -12.47 -4.81
CA GLY A 30 8.12 -12.04 -6.19
C GLY A 30 6.67 -12.13 -6.72
N ASP A 31 5.68 -12.19 -5.83
CA ASP A 31 4.27 -12.27 -6.21
C ASP A 31 3.73 -10.86 -6.50
N PHE A 32 3.90 -10.45 -7.75
CA PHE A 32 3.49 -9.12 -8.18
C PHE A 32 1.97 -8.94 -8.19
N GLY A 33 1.20 -10.01 -8.42
CA GLY A 33 -0.26 -9.97 -8.36
C GLY A 33 -0.75 -9.59 -6.96
N ARG A 34 -0.11 -10.14 -5.92
CA ARG A 34 -0.36 -9.74 -4.53
C ARG A 34 0.03 -8.30 -4.27
N LEU A 35 1.18 -7.84 -4.79
CA LEU A 35 1.63 -6.46 -4.60
C LEU A 35 0.64 -5.44 -5.17
N GLU A 36 0.15 -5.68 -6.39
CA GLU A 36 -0.76 -4.75 -7.07
C GLU A 36 -2.05 -4.49 -6.26
N LEU A 37 -2.55 -5.50 -5.53
CA LEU A 37 -3.73 -5.37 -4.68
C LEU A 37 -3.58 -4.31 -3.57
N PHE A 38 -2.36 -4.13 -3.05
CA PHE A 38 -2.11 -3.25 -1.89
C PHE A 38 -1.58 -1.85 -2.27
N LEU A 39 -1.16 -1.63 -3.52
CA LEU A 39 -0.57 -0.34 -3.93
C LEU A 39 -1.51 0.85 -3.67
N GLY A 40 -2.81 0.70 -3.94
CA GLY A 40 -3.80 1.75 -3.69
C GLY A 40 -3.92 2.09 -2.20
N THR A 41 -4.14 1.09 -1.35
CA THR A 41 -4.27 1.26 0.10
C THR A 41 -3.01 1.87 0.72
N LEU A 42 -1.82 1.45 0.28
CA LEU A 42 -0.56 2.05 0.72
C LEU A 42 -0.46 3.52 0.31
N THR A 43 -0.88 3.86 -0.92
CA THR A 43 -0.90 5.25 -1.40
C THR A 43 -1.80 6.13 -0.55
N GLU A 44 -3.00 5.66 -0.24
CA GLU A 44 -3.95 6.36 0.65
C GLU A 44 -3.39 6.53 2.05
N GLY A 45 -2.74 5.50 2.60
CA GLY A 45 -2.06 5.54 3.89
C GLY A 45 -0.96 6.60 3.93
N PHE A 46 -0.12 6.67 2.89
CA PHE A 46 0.90 7.72 2.77
C PHE A 46 0.29 9.11 2.63
N ALA A 47 -0.83 9.26 1.90
CA ALA A 47 -1.53 10.52 1.77
C ALA A 47 -2.09 11.02 3.11
N GLY A 48 -2.76 10.14 3.87
CA GLY A 48 -3.26 10.45 5.21
C GLY A 48 -2.15 10.81 6.20
N ALA A 49 -0.96 10.21 6.04
CA ALA A 49 0.23 10.51 6.84
C ALA A 49 1.05 11.71 6.32
N GLN A 50 0.58 12.44 5.31
CA GLN A 50 1.25 13.57 4.67
C GLN A 50 2.66 13.23 4.13
N ARG A 51 2.82 12.00 3.66
CA ARG A 51 4.07 11.46 3.09
C ARG A 51 4.10 11.65 1.58
N HIS A 52 4.10 12.90 1.14
CA HIS A 52 3.90 13.29 -0.27
C HIS A 52 4.89 12.66 -1.25
N ASN A 53 6.15 12.48 -0.85
CA ASN A 53 7.15 11.80 -1.68
C ASN A 53 6.69 10.37 -2.02
N TYR A 54 6.22 9.60 -1.03
CA TYR A 54 5.75 8.24 -1.26
C TYR A 54 4.45 8.22 -2.07
N VAL A 55 3.55 9.19 -1.85
CA VAL A 55 2.32 9.31 -2.63
C VAL A 55 2.65 9.50 -4.12
N THR A 56 3.55 10.42 -4.45
CA THR A 56 3.95 10.68 -5.84
C THR A 56 4.55 9.44 -6.49
N GLU A 57 5.51 8.78 -5.84
CA GLU A 57 6.14 7.57 -6.39
C GLU A 57 5.13 6.43 -6.59
N MET A 58 4.23 6.23 -5.62
CA MET A 58 3.19 5.19 -5.71
C MET A 58 2.19 5.46 -6.84
N LEU A 59 1.75 6.72 -7.00
CA LEU A 59 0.88 7.11 -8.11
C LEU A 59 1.56 6.94 -9.47
N HIS A 60 2.85 7.28 -9.57
CA HIS A 60 3.64 7.05 -10.77
C HIS A 60 3.72 5.54 -11.08
N LEU A 61 4.00 4.70 -10.09
CA LEU A 61 4.04 3.24 -10.27
C LEU A 61 2.68 2.69 -10.73
N ILE A 62 1.59 3.07 -10.05
CA ILE A 62 0.23 2.64 -10.40
C ILE A 62 -0.16 3.10 -11.81
N HIS A 63 0.14 4.35 -12.17
CA HIS A 63 -0.14 4.87 -13.51
C HIS A 63 0.63 4.07 -14.57
N ASN A 64 1.92 3.83 -14.33
CA ASN A 64 2.73 3.05 -15.26
C ASN A 64 2.18 1.64 -15.45
N LEU A 65 1.91 0.91 -14.36
CA LEU A 65 1.35 -0.45 -14.42
C LEU A 65 0.01 -0.51 -15.16
N LYS A 66 -0.88 0.46 -14.93
CA LYS A 66 -2.25 0.42 -15.46
C LYS A 66 -2.41 1.02 -16.85
N LYS A 67 -1.50 1.92 -17.26
CA LYS A 67 -1.70 2.76 -18.46
C LYS A 67 -0.52 2.77 -19.41
N VAL A 68 0.71 2.62 -18.92
CA VAL A 68 1.93 2.76 -19.75
C VAL A 68 2.49 1.39 -20.11
N TRP A 69 2.68 0.52 -19.12
CA TRP A 69 3.19 -0.84 -19.28
C TRP A 69 2.03 -1.82 -19.48
N THR A 70 1.28 -1.62 -20.56
CA THR A 70 0.20 -2.54 -20.91
C THR A 70 0.76 -3.95 -21.19
N PRO A 71 -0.06 -5.02 -21.15
CA PRO A 71 0.42 -6.38 -21.40
C PRO A 71 1.16 -6.56 -22.73
N GLN A 72 0.88 -5.70 -23.71
CA GLN A 72 1.59 -5.66 -24.99
C GLN A 72 3.06 -5.21 -24.87
N PHE A 73 3.42 -4.54 -23.77
CA PHE A 73 4.77 -4.05 -23.47
C PHE A 73 5.65 -5.11 -22.79
N ALA A 74 5.05 -6.20 -22.29
CA ALA A 74 5.75 -7.30 -21.60
C ALA A 74 6.25 -8.41 -22.56
N TYR A 75 6.16 -8.19 -23.88
CA TYR A 75 6.58 -9.12 -24.94
C TYR A 75 7.81 -8.60 -25.69
#